data_AF-A0A9E5FJC4-F1
#
_entry.id   AF-A0A9E5FJC4-F1
#
_cell.length_a   1.000
_cell.length_b   1.000
_cell.length_c   1.000
_cell.angle_alpha   90.00
_cell.angle_beta   90.00
_cell.angle_gamma   90.00
#
_symmetry.space_group_name_H-M   'P 1'
#
loop_
_entity.id
_entity.type
_entity.pdbx_description
1 polymer ?
#
loop_
_entity_poly.entity_id
_entity_poly.type
_entity_poly.pdbx_seq_one_letter_code
_entity_poly.pdbx_strand_id
1 'polypeptide(L)'
;MKITHLLFILPFFFCGCIEIIDDITVHNDGTGSFKYSINLSSSKIKVNSILALDSLNGKKVPDMGEIVEKIQTFKNTLETQPGISNVKTEFNQVEFILKVSCDFTNVVALQNGIKETLVAISKEKNTEIYNSNWITWDGKTLSRLIPNAIAVKAKTYENSDMDLLKNGSYTSISRFDRAIDKTTNVNAKINPSKTATMLRVNTYDLRQNNHLIENTISLTPN
;
A
#
# COMPACT_ATOMS: atom_id res chain seq x y z
N MET A 1 46.23 20.57 -31.58
CA MET A 1 44.94 20.69 -30.85
C MET A 1 44.83 19.52 -29.89
N LYS A 2 44.83 19.78 -28.57
CA LYS A 2 44.79 18.74 -27.53
C LYS A 2 43.36 18.24 -27.39
N ILE A 3 43.12 16.97 -27.71
CA ILE A 3 41.83 16.31 -27.46
C ILE A 3 41.83 15.89 -25.99
N THR A 4 41.19 16.67 -25.15
CA THR A 4 40.95 16.35 -23.74
C THR A 4 39.90 15.26 -23.66
N HIS A 5 40.29 14.07 -23.19
CA HIS A 5 39.38 13.00 -22.83
C HIS A 5 38.51 13.43 -21.64
N LEU A 6 37.27 13.86 -21.91
CA LEU A 6 36.26 14.07 -20.88
C LEU A 6 35.67 12.71 -20.52
N LEU A 7 36.21 12.12 -19.45
CA LEU A 7 35.69 10.90 -18.82
C LEU A 7 34.27 11.21 -18.31
N PHE A 8 33.25 10.72 -19.01
CA PHE A 8 31.86 10.81 -18.60
C PHE A 8 31.63 9.78 -17.48
N ILE A 9 31.99 10.13 -16.24
CA ILE A 9 31.56 9.39 -15.06
C ILE A 9 30.08 9.72 -14.88
N LEU A 10 29.22 8.97 -15.56
CA LEU A 10 27.80 8.95 -15.26
C LEU A 10 27.62 7.99 -14.09
N PRO A 11 27.33 8.46 -12.85
CA PRO A 11 26.95 7.54 -11.82
C PRO A 11 25.53 7.08 -12.16
N PHE A 12 25.41 5.90 -12.77
CA PHE A 12 24.13 5.19 -12.88
C PHE A 12 23.71 4.72 -11.48
N PHE A 13 23.25 5.65 -10.65
CA PHE A 13 22.45 5.33 -9.49
C PHE A 13 21.03 5.03 -9.97
N PHE A 14 20.84 3.89 -10.63
CA PHE A 14 19.51 3.31 -10.77
C PHE A 14 19.13 2.69 -9.42
N CYS A 15 18.84 3.55 -8.45
CA CYS A 15 18.20 3.15 -7.20
C CYS A 15 16.75 2.79 -7.54
N GLY A 16 16.47 1.51 -7.69
CA GLY A 16 15.07 1.06 -7.74
C GLY A 16 14.38 1.44 -6.42
N CYS A 17 13.18 1.99 -6.53
CA CYS A 17 12.34 2.46 -5.44
C CYS A 17 10.92 1.90 -5.64
N ILE A 18 10.26 1.60 -4.52
CA ILE A 18 8.83 1.27 -4.46
C ILE A 18 8.13 2.38 -3.69
N GLU A 19 7.04 2.91 -4.23
CA GLU A 19 6.16 3.83 -3.50
C GLU A 19 4.78 3.19 -3.34
N ILE A 20 4.35 3.09 -2.08
CA ILE A 20 3.03 2.58 -1.70
C ILE A 20 2.28 3.73 -1.05
N ILE A 21 1.05 3.97 -1.49
CA ILE A 21 0.17 5.00 -0.91
C ILE A 21 -1.16 4.33 -0.55
N ASP A 22 -1.53 4.40 0.72
CA ASP A 22 -2.90 4.18 1.18
C ASP A 22 -3.53 5.54 1.52
N ASP A 23 -4.75 5.75 1.06
CA ASP A 23 -5.42 7.04 1.15
C ASP A 23 -6.90 6.76 1.45
N ILE A 24 -7.33 7.09 2.67
CA ILE A 24 -8.71 6.94 3.10
C ILE A 24 -9.33 8.31 3.37
N THR A 25 -10.58 8.45 2.95
CA THR A 25 -11.48 9.51 3.42
C THR A 25 -12.62 8.87 4.18
N VAL A 26 -12.88 9.33 5.40
CA VAL A 26 -13.98 8.84 6.25
C VAL A 26 -14.88 10.02 6.59
N HIS A 27 -16.16 9.90 6.22
CA HIS A 27 -17.19 10.88 6.51
C HIS A 27 -17.79 10.67 7.90
N ASN A 28 -18.47 11.68 8.41
CA ASN A 28 -19.09 11.63 9.75
C ASN A 28 -20.14 10.52 9.90
N ASP A 29 -20.82 10.13 8.81
CA ASP A 29 -21.77 9.02 8.78
C ASP A 29 -21.11 7.64 8.68
N GLY A 30 -19.77 7.60 8.60
CA GLY A 30 -18.97 6.39 8.47
C GLY A 30 -18.68 5.97 7.04
N THR A 31 -19.39 6.52 6.04
CA THR A 31 -19.11 6.24 4.62
C THR A 31 -17.77 6.82 4.20
N GLY A 32 -17.29 6.47 3.01
CA GLY A 32 -16.05 7.05 2.53
C GLY A 32 -15.52 6.44 1.26
N SER A 33 -14.28 6.81 0.95
CA SER A 33 -13.53 6.29 -0.19
C SER A 33 -12.15 5.84 0.24
N PHE A 34 -11.67 4.78 -0.39
CA PHE A 34 -10.33 4.24 -0.20
C PHE A 34 -9.62 4.21 -1.54
N LYS A 35 -8.36 4.65 -1.53
CA LYS A 35 -7.46 4.62 -2.68
C LYS A 35 -6.16 3.95 -2.24
N TYR A 36 -5.67 3.07 -3.10
CA TYR A 36 -4.42 2.37 -2.90
C TYR A 36 -3.59 2.43 -4.17
N SER A 37 -2.31 2.78 -4.06
CA SER A 37 -1.41 2.88 -5.20
C SER A 37 -0.10 2.17 -4.90
N ILE A 38 0.40 1.45 -5.90
CA ILE A 38 1.76 0.91 -5.93
C ILE A 38 2.43 1.47 -7.17
N ASN A 39 3.54 2.18 -6.98
CA ASN A 39 4.34 2.77 -8.04
C ASN A 39 5.73 2.16 -8.03
N LEU A 40 6.06 1.41 -9.10
CA LEU A 40 7.35 0.78 -9.32
C LEU A 40 8.09 1.37 -10.53
N SER A 41 7.68 2.53 -11.03
CA SER A 41 8.27 3.16 -12.23
C SER A 41 9.78 3.37 -12.11
N SER A 42 10.27 3.79 -10.93
CA SER A 42 11.71 3.90 -10.65
C SER A 42 12.45 2.57 -10.62
N SER A 43 11.73 1.45 -10.52
CA SER A 43 12.26 0.08 -10.52
C SER A 43 12.01 -0.66 -11.85
N LYS A 44 11.50 0.01 -12.89
CA LYS A 44 11.08 -0.58 -14.18
C LYS A 44 12.10 -1.52 -14.81
N ILE A 45 13.36 -1.10 -14.89
CA ILE A 45 14.44 -1.93 -15.48
C ILE A 45 14.54 -3.27 -14.74
N LYS A 46 14.54 -3.22 -13.41
CA LYS A 46 14.67 -4.41 -12.56
C LYS A 46 13.43 -5.29 -12.58
N VAL A 47 12.24 -4.70 -12.57
CA VAL A 47 10.99 -5.44 -12.72
C VAL A 47 10.98 -6.19 -14.06
N ASN A 48 11.37 -5.53 -15.16
CA ASN A 48 11.50 -6.19 -16.46
C ASN A 48 12.53 -7.32 -16.45
N SER A 49 13.67 -7.14 -15.77
CA SER A 49 14.67 -8.21 -15.63
C SER A 49 14.11 -9.42 -14.89
N ILE A 50 13.29 -9.22 -13.85
CA ILE A 50 12.64 -10.32 -13.12
C ILE A 50 11.59 -11.00 -13.99
N LEU A 51 10.73 -10.24 -14.68
CA LEU A 51 9.67 -10.77 -15.55
C LEU A 51 10.21 -11.57 -16.76
N ALA A 52 11.47 -11.38 -17.12
CA ALA A 52 12.14 -12.16 -18.16
C ALA A 52 12.68 -13.52 -17.66
N LEU A 53 12.68 -13.78 -16.35
CA LEU A 53 13.11 -15.06 -15.78
C LEU A 53 11.93 -16.03 -15.74
N ASP A 54 12.21 -17.33 -15.96
CA ASP A 54 11.19 -18.36 -15.76
C ASP A 54 10.87 -18.57 -14.27
N SER A 55 11.89 -18.45 -13.41
CA SER A 55 11.76 -18.64 -11.96
C SER A 55 12.73 -17.76 -11.17
N LEU A 56 12.33 -17.43 -9.95
CA LEU A 56 13.12 -16.71 -8.95
C LEU A 56 12.96 -17.42 -7.61
N ASN A 57 14.07 -17.80 -6.97
CA ASN A 57 14.09 -18.54 -5.70
C ASN A 57 13.22 -19.80 -5.71
N GLY A 58 13.26 -20.56 -6.81
CA GLY A 58 12.50 -21.81 -6.99
C GLY A 58 10.99 -21.62 -7.22
N LYS A 59 10.51 -20.38 -7.40
CA LYS A 59 9.11 -20.08 -7.71
C LYS A 59 8.98 -19.53 -9.14
N LYS A 60 7.97 -19.98 -9.88
CA LYS A 60 7.63 -19.44 -11.21
C LYS A 60 7.39 -17.93 -11.13
N VAL A 61 8.02 -17.16 -12.02
CA VAL A 61 7.70 -15.74 -12.18
C VAL A 61 6.42 -15.64 -13.03
N PRO A 62 5.42 -14.85 -12.62
CA PRO A 62 4.20 -14.69 -13.39
C PRO A 62 4.46 -13.89 -14.67
N ASP A 63 3.78 -14.25 -15.75
CA ASP A 63 3.75 -13.41 -16.94
C ASP A 63 2.83 -12.18 -16.77
N MET A 64 2.89 -11.25 -17.72
CA MET A 64 2.09 -10.02 -17.66
C MET A 64 0.58 -10.29 -17.72
N GLY A 65 0.15 -11.34 -18.43
CA GLY A 65 -1.24 -11.77 -18.48
C GLY A 65 -1.73 -12.25 -17.13
N GLU A 66 -0.95 -13.10 -16.45
CA GLU A 66 -1.23 -13.60 -15.10
C GLU A 66 -1.34 -12.44 -14.08
N ILE A 67 -0.50 -11.40 -14.21
CA ILE A 67 -0.56 -10.19 -13.36
C ILE A 67 -1.86 -9.42 -13.60
N VAL A 68 -2.21 -9.17 -14.86
CA VAL A 68 -3.44 -8.43 -15.24
C VAL A 68 -4.67 -9.20 -14.81
N GLU A 69 -4.71 -10.52 -15.02
CA GLU A 69 -5.79 -11.39 -14.59
C GLU A 69 -5.98 -11.33 -13.07
N LYS A 70 -4.89 -11.33 -12.31
CA LYS A 70 -4.95 -11.22 -10.85
C LYS A 70 -5.49 -9.86 -10.38
N ILE A 71 -5.14 -8.77 -11.07
CA ILE A 71 -5.69 -7.43 -10.79
C ILE A 71 -7.20 -7.41 -11.08
N GLN A 72 -7.64 -7.99 -12.21
CA GLN A 72 -9.06 -8.07 -12.54
C GLN A 72 -9.84 -8.97 -11.57
N THR A 73 -9.25 -10.09 -11.17
CA THR A 73 -9.84 -10.98 -10.17
C THR A 73 -10.00 -10.27 -8.83
N PHE A 74 -8.98 -9.53 -8.37
CA PHE A 74 -9.09 -8.69 -7.18
C PHE A 74 -10.23 -7.68 -7.31
N LYS A 75 -10.30 -6.95 -8.42
CA LYS A 75 -11.35 -5.96 -8.69
C LYS A 75 -12.74 -6.60 -8.59
N ASN A 76 -12.99 -7.64 -9.39
CA ASN A 76 -14.29 -8.28 -9.50
C ASN A 76 -14.73 -8.89 -8.17
N THR A 77 -13.78 -9.46 -7.42
CA THR A 77 -14.06 -10.02 -6.09
C THR A 77 -14.42 -8.91 -5.11
N LEU A 78 -13.65 -7.82 -5.07
CA LEU A 78 -13.90 -6.68 -4.18
C LEU A 78 -15.25 -6.00 -4.48
N GLU A 79 -15.63 -5.91 -5.76
CA GLU A 79 -16.90 -5.32 -6.21
C GLU A 79 -18.13 -6.12 -5.75
N THR A 80 -17.96 -7.41 -5.44
CA THR A 80 -19.04 -8.26 -4.91
C THR A 80 -19.21 -8.16 -3.39
N GLN A 81 -18.30 -7.46 -2.70
CA GLN A 81 -18.28 -7.42 -1.23
C GLN A 81 -19.38 -6.51 -0.68
N PRO A 82 -20.11 -6.93 0.37
CA PRO A 82 -21.16 -6.11 0.97
C PRO A 82 -20.64 -4.76 1.46
N GLY A 83 -21.33 -3.69 1.06
CA GLY A 83 -20.97 -2.32 1.45
C GLY A 83 -19.78 -1.73 0.69
N ILE A 84 -19.30 -2.38 -0.37
CA ILE A 84 -18.30 -1.86 -1.30
C ILE A 84 -18.94 -1.50 -2.64
N SER A 85 -18.52 -0.39 -3.23
CA SER A 85 -19.01 0.07 -4.53
C SER A 85 -17.95 0.86 -5.29
N ASN A 86 -18.24 1.22 -6.55
CA ASN A 86 -17.38 2.08 -7.38
C ASN A 86 -15.92 1.59 -7.47
N VAL A 87 -15.72 0.28 -7.52
CA VAL A 87 -14.38 -0.31 -7.58
C VAL A 87 -13.75 0.00 -8.94
N LYS A 88 -12.58 0.63 -8.91
CA LYS A 88 -11.80 0.98 -10.11
C LYS A 88 -10.37 0.49 -9.96
N THR A 89 -9.80 0.04 -11.06
CA THR A 89 -8.40 -0.34 -11.16
C THR A 89 -7.79 0.29 -12.40
N GLU A 90 -6.60 0.87 -12.26
CA GLU A 90 -5.79 1.39 -13.36
C GLU A 90 -4.40 0.79 -13.25
N PHE A 91 -3.94 0.10 -14.29
CA PHE A 91 -2.60 -0.49 -14.31
C PHE A 91 -1.84 -0.05 -15.54
N ASN A 92 -0.83 0.79 -15.34
CA ASN A 92 0.14 1.12 -16.37
C ASN A 92 1.20 0.02 -16.40
N GLN A 93 1.09 -0.89 -17.37
CA GLN A 93 2.03 -2.02 -17.54
C GLN A 93 3.44 -1.57 -17.89
N VAL A 94 3.60 -0.42 -18.54
CA VAL A 94 4.90 0.10 -18.99
C VAL A 94 5.65 0.74 -17.82
N GLU A 95 4.95 1.50 -16.99
CA GLU A 95 5.52 2.20 -15.84
C GLU A 95 5.36 1.43 -14.52
N PHE A 96 4.72 0.25 -14.55
CA PHE A 96 4.42 -0.56 -13.37
C PHE A 96 3.74 0.25 -12.24
N ILE A 97 2.72 1.01 -12.61
CA ILE A 97 1.90 1.80 -11.67
C ILE A 97 0.52 1.17 -11.58
N LEU A 98 0.18 0.64 -10.42
CA LEU A 98 -1.15 0.14 -10.09
C LEU A 98 -1.86 1.16 -9.20
N LYS A 99 -3.11 1.47 -9.54
CA LYS A 99 -4.03 2.21 -8.68
C LYS A 99 -5.32 1.41 -8.52
N VAL A 100 -5.82 1.38 -7.31
CA VAL A 100 -7.11 0.79 -6.93
C VAL A 100 -7.88 1.84 -6.15
N SER A 101 -9.18 1.93 -6.38
CA SER A 101 -10.08 2.71 -5.53
C SER A 101 -11.42 2.05 -5.36
N CYS A 102 -12.08 2.30 -4.24
CA CYS A 102 -13.47 1.93 -3.99
C CYS A 102 -14.12 2.93 -3.03
N ASP A 103 -15.45 2.95 -3.04
CA ASP A 103 -16.26 3.59 -2.02
C ASP A 103 -16.80 2.52 -1.05
N PHE A 104 -17.01 2.91 0.20
CA PHE A 104 -17.50 2.01 1.24
C PHE A 104 -18.61 2.65 2.07
N THR A 105 -19.55 1.84 2.55
CA THR A 105 -20.66 2.30 3.40
C THR A 105 -20.27 2.49 4.85
N ASN A 106 -19.24 1.78 5.32
CA ASN A 106 -18.60 1.99 6.62
C ASN A 106 -17.21 1.33 6.65
N VAL A 107 -16.37 1.74 7.61
CA VAL A 107 -14.99 1.23 7.76
C VAL A 107 -14.94 -0.28 8.01
N VAL A 108 -15.95 -0.87 8.65
CA VAL A 108 -16.04 -2.33 8.85
C VAL A 108 -16.26 -3.04 7.51
N ALA A 109 -17.12 -2.51 6.64
CA ALA A 109 -17.33 -3.03 5.29
C ALA A 109 -16.03 -2.95 4.45
N LEU A 110 -15.28 -1.84 4.52
CA LEU A 110 -13.97 -1.73 3.87
C LEU A 110 -13.00 -2.82 4.34
N GLN A 111 -12.88 -2.98 5.65
CA GLN A 111 -11.98 -3.97 6.24
C GLN A 111 -12.36 -5.40 5.83
N ASN A 112 -13.63 -5.77 5.96
CA ASN A 112 -14.11 -7.10 5.60
C ASN A 112 -13.98 -7.35 4.11
N GLY A 113 -14.36 -6.40 3.26
CA GLY A 113 -14.27 -6.54 1.81
C GLY A 113 -12.84 -6.76 1.34
N ILE A 114 -11.86 -6.00 1.86
CA ILE A 114 -10.44 -6.23 1.54
C ILE A 114 -9.98 -7.59 2.05
N LYS A 115 -10.31 -7.95 3.30
CA LYS A 115 -9.94 -9.23 3.91
C LYS A 115 -10.46 -10.41 3.10
N GLU A 116 -11.76 -10.45 2.81
CA GLU A 116 -12.43 -11.53 2.09
C GLU A 116 -11.91 -11.63 0.66
N THR A 117 -11.66 -10.48 0.01
CA THR A 117 -11.02 -10.45 -1.31
C THR A 117 -9.63 -11.08 -1.26
N LEU A 118 -8.79 -10.69 -0.29
CA LEU A 118 -7.43 -11.24 -0.14
C LEU A 118 -7.46 -12.75 0.13
N VAL A 119 -8.39 -13.22 0.95
CA VAL A 119 -8.58 -14.65 1.20
C VAL A 119 -8.96 -15.39 -0.08
N ALA A 120 -9.96 -14.89 -0.81
CA ALA A 120 -10.46 -15.53 -2.03
C ALA A 120 -9.41 -15.62 -3.15
N ILE A 121 -8.54 -14.60 -3.29
CA ILE A 121 -7.48 -14.61 -4.30
C ILE A 121 -6.17 -15.23 -3.82
N SER A 122 -6.05 -15.51 -2.52
CA SER A 122 -4.88 -16.19 -1.97
C SER A 122 -4.97 -17.69 -2.27
N LYS A 123 -3.83 -18.30 -2.63
CA LYS A 123 -3.70 -19.77 -2.65
C LYS A 123 -3.29 -20.31 -1.26
N GLU A 124 -3.46 -19.49 -0.22
CA GLU A 124 -2.95 -19.77 1.13
C GLU A 124 -3.94 -20.63 1.89
N LYS A 125 -3.46 -21.73 2.46
CA LYS A 125 -4.30 -22.61 3.29
C LYS A 125 -4.61 -22.01 4.67
N ASN A 126 -3.72 -21.15 5.17
CA ASN A 126 -3.91 -20.46 6.45
C ASN A 126 -4.41 -19.03 6.21
N THR A 127 -5.72 -18.83 6.39
CA THR A 127 -6.39 -17.54 6.24
C THR A 127 -6.47 -16.76 7.56
N GLU A 128 -6.05 -17.34 8.69
CA GLU A 128 -6.11 -16.70 10.01
C GLU A 128 -5.25 -15.45 10.09
N ILE A 129 -4.20 -15.38 9.26
CA ILE A 129 -3.35 -14.19 9.14
C ILE A 129 -4.12 -12.93 8.72
N TYR A 130 -5.29 -13.10 8.10
CA TYR A 130 -6.17 -12.02 7.66
C TYR A 130 -7.30 -11.72 8.65
N ASN A 131 -7.43 -12.47 9.76
CA ASN A 131 -8.56 -12.36 10.70
C ASN A 131 -8.49 -11.18 11.66
N SER A 132 -7.41 -10.40 11.64
CA SER A 132 -7.24 -9.27 12.53
C SER A 132 -7.62 -7.95 11.87
N ASN A 133 -8.11 -7.03 12.70
CA ASN A 133 -8.52 -5.71 12.24
C ASN A 133 -7.29 -4.82 12.04
N TRP A 134 -7.17 -4.24 10.85
CA TRP A 134 -6.14 -3.26 10.52
C TRP A 134 -6.66 -1.82 10.62
N ILE A 135 -7.99 -1.63 10.59
CA ILE A 135 -8.62 -0.32 10.69
C ILE A 135 -9.95 -0.39 11.44
N THR A 136 -10.20 0.59 12.30
CA THR A 136 -11.48 0.73 13.03
C THR A 136 -11.89 2.19 13.11
N TRP A 137 -13.19 2.43 13.16
CA TRP A 137 -13.81 3.75 13.28
C TRP A 137 -15.01 3.67 14.22
N ASP A 138 -15.04 4.53 15.25
CA ASP A 138 -16.12 4.58 16.24
C ASP A 138 -17.00 5.84 16.12
N GLY A 139 -16.83 6.62 15.05
CA GLY A 139 -17.50 7.91 14.88
C GLY A 139 -16.72 9.10 15.45
N LYS A 140 -15.62 8.88 16.17
CA LYS A 140 -14.74 9.94 16.72
C LYS A 140 -13.26 9.66 16.49
N THR A 141 -12.88 8.39 16.45
CA THR A 141 -11.51 7.92 16.44
C THR A 141 -11.31 6.90 15.33
N LEU A 142 -10.34 7.16 14.45
CA LEU A 142 -9.85 6.20 13.47
C LEU A 142 -8.58 5.56 14.02
N SER A 143 -8.59 4.25 14.21
CA SER A 143 -7.40 3.50 14.64
C SER A 143 -6.90 2.62 13.52
N ARG A 144 -5.64 2.82 13.13
CA ARG A 144 -4.89 2.00 12.17
C ARG A 144 -3.87 1.16 12.94
N LEU A 145 -3.96 -0.15 12.78
CA LEU A 145 -3.17 -1.15 13.49
C LEU A 145 -2.52 -2.09 12.48
N ILE A 146 -1.37 -2.68 12.83
CA ILE A 146 -0.80 -3.76 12.02
C ILE A 146 -0.93 -5.08 12.78
N PRO A 147 -1.79 -6.00 12.31
CA PRO A 147 -1.86 -7.34 12.85
C PRO A 147 -0.50 -8.05 12.91
N ASN A 148 -0.18 -8.64 14.06
CA ASN A 148 1.06 -9.39 14.28
C ASN A 148 1.29 -10.51 13.23
N ALA A 149 0.22 -11.16 12.76
CA ALA A 149 0.35 -12.20 11.75
C ALA A 149 0.82 -11.65 10.38
N ILE A 150 0.29 -10.49 9.97
CA ILE A 150 0.71 -9.79 8.73
C ILE A 150 2.15 -9.31 8.88
N ALA A 151 2.47 -8.77 10.05
CA ALA A 151 3.80 -8.34 10.47
C ALA A 151 4.86 -9.45 10.34
N VAL A 152 4.56 -10.65 10.85
CA VAL A 152 5.44 -11.82 10.75
C VAL A 152 5.57 -12.28 9.31
N LYS A 153 4.46 -12.38 8.57
CA LYS A 153 4.48 -12.79 7.16
C LYS A 153 5.32 -11.84 6.30
N ALA A 154 5.23 -10.54 6.52
CA ALA A 154 6.04 -9.55 5.80
C ALA A 154 7.56 -9.80 5.93
N LYS A 155 8.02 -10.34 7.07
CA LYS A 155 9.43 -10.66 7.32
C LYS A 155 9.89 -11.96 6.63
N THR A 156 8.97 -12.87 6.32
CA THR A 156 9.26 -14.14 5.63
C THR A 156 9.56 -14.00 4.14
N TYR A 157 9.18 -12.88 3.52
CA TYR A 157 9.61 -12.59 2.17
C TYR A 157 11.11 -12.29 2.17
N GLU A 158 11.89 -13.29 1.80
CA GLU A 158 13.29 -13.13 1.43
C GLU A 158 13.35 -12.53 0.03
N ASN A 159 13.94 -11.35 -0.07
CA ASN A 159 14.36 -10.81 -1.37
C ASN A 159 15.83 -10.43 -1.23
N SER A 160 16.61 -10.89 -2.19
CA SER A 160 18.04 -10.63 -2.42
C SER A 160 18.38 -9.14 -2.65
N ASP A 161 17.47 -8.22 -2.32
CA ASP A 161 17.50 -6.82 -2.69
C ASP A 161 16.91 -5.90 -1.61
N MET A 162 17.35 -6.10 -0.36
CA MET A 162 17.09 -5.19 0.76
C MET A 162 17.36 -3.71 0.41
N ASP A 163 18.27 -3.46 -0.54
CA ASP A 163 18.65 -2.12 -0.98
C ASP A 163 17.54 -1.37 -1.73
N LEU A 164 16.62 -2.07 -2.40
CA LEU A 164 15.47 -1.42 -3.05
C LEU A 164 14.48 -0.86 -2.01
N LEU A 165 14.32 -1.58 -0.90
CA LEU A 165 13.46 -1.13 0.19
C LEU A 165 14.03 0.11 0.88
N LYS A 166 15.35 0.31 0.87
CA LYS A 166 16.00 1.48 1.47
C LYS A 166 15.61 2.79 0.79
N ASN A 167 15.25 2.74 -0.49
CA ASN A 167 14.83 3.94 -1.23
C ASN A 167 13.30 4.03 -1.36
N GLY A 168 12.58 2.98 -0.99
CA GLY A 168 11.13 2.93 -1.06
C GLY A 168 10.41 3.64 0.08
N SER A 169 9.12 3.88 -0.10
CA SER A 169 8.28 4.59 0.86
C SER A 169 6.88 3.99 0.95
N TYR A 170 6.32 4.06 2.14
CA TYR A 170 4.92 3.83 2.42
C TYR A 170 4.33 5.12 2.96
N THR A 171 3.22 5.57 2.37
CA THR A 171 2.50 6.77 2.79
C THR A 171 1.06 6.42 3.14
N SER A 172 0.66 6.67 4.38
CA SER A 172 -0.74 6.60 4.81
C SER A 172 -1.33 8.00 4.90
N ILE A 173 -2.48 8.20 4.27
CA ILE A 173 -3.22 9.46 4.30
C ILE A 173 -4.62 9.17 4.85
N SER A 174 -5.06 9.97 5.81
CA SER A 174 -6.43 9.90 6.35
C SER A 174 -7.07 11.28 6.32
N ARG A 175 -8.27 11.38 5.73
CA ARG A 175 -9.05 12.61 5.59
C ARG A 175 -10.40 12.49 6.27
N PHE A 176 -10.86 13.60 6.82
CA PHE A 176 -12.07 13.69 7.61
C PHE A 176 -12.83 14.99 7.32
N ASP A 177 -14.13 14.97 7.57
CA ASP A 177 -14.97 16.18 7.48
C ASP A 177 -14.70 17.15 8.65
N ARG A 178 -14.23 16.61 9.79
CA ARG A 178 -13.94 17.35 11.02
C ARG A 178 -12.45 17.57 11.24
N ALA A 179 -12.15 18.57 12.06
CA ALA A 179 -10.80 18.83 12.51
C ALA A 179 -10.27 17.64 13.35
N ILE A 180 -9.02 17.31 13.11
CA ILE A 180 -8.23 16.38 13.93
C ILE A 180 -7.84 17.12 15.21
N ASP A 181 -8.16 16.50 16.34
CA ASP A 181 -7.74 16.93 17.67
C ASP A 181 -6.30 16.48 17.93
N LYS A 182 -6.04 15.18 17.77
CA LYS A 182 -4.71 14.58 18.01
C LYS A 182 -4.46 13.31 17.20
N THR A 183 -3.17 12.99 17.06
CA THR A 183 -2.66 11.73 16.53
C THR A 183 -1.73 11.09 17.54
N THR A 184 -1.72 9.75 17.64
CA THR A 184 -0.75 9.05 18.51
C THR A 184 0.63 8.90 17.88
N ASN A 185 0.70 8.85 16.54
CA ASN A 185 1.98 8.75 15.85
C ASN A 185 2.63 10.14 15.73
N VAL A 186 3.80 10.31 16.35
CA VAL A 186 4.54 11.59 16.38
C VAL A 186 5.08 12.01 15.02
N ASN A 187 5.23 11.08 14.09
CA ASN A 187 5.69 11.35 12.73
C ASN A 187 4.54 11.70 11.77
N ALA A 188 3.29 11.61 12.24
CA ALA A 188 2.13 12.00 11.46
C ALA A 188 2.06 13.52 11.34
N LYS A 189 2.00 14.01 10.11
CA LYS A 189 1.85 15.44 9.80
C LYS A 189 0.38 15.75 9.60
N ILE A 190 -0.11 16.80 10.25
CA ILE A 190 -1.47 17.30 10.08
C ILE A 190 -1.42 18.51 9.12
N ASN A 191 -2.36 18.58 8.19
CA ASN A 191 -2.43 19.69 7.24
C ASN A 191 -2.94 20.99 7.92
N PRO A 192 -2.78 22.17 7.31
CA PRO A 192 -3.17 23.45 7.95
C PRO A 192 -4.65 23.54 8.35
N SER A 193 -5.57 22.96 7.57
CA SER A 193 -7.01 22.93 7.90
C SER A 193 -7.37 21.89 8.97
N LYS A 194 -6.41 21.09 9.42
CA LYS A 194 -6.59 19.97 10.36
C LYS A 194 -7.56 18.89 9.91
N THR A 195 -7.91 18.81 8.63
CA THR A 195 -8.85 17.80 8.10
C THR A 195 -8.15 16.60 7.47
N ALA A 196 -6.82 16.60 7.42
CA ALA A 196 -6.03 15.50 6.88
C ALA A 196 -4.76 15.26 7.70
N THR A 197 -4.38 13.99 7.80
CA THR A 197 -3.06 13.59 8.30
C THR A 197 -2.34 12.70 7.29
N MET A 198 -1.02 12.83 7.24
CA MET A 198 -0.12 12.02 6.43
C MET A 198 0.98 11.45 7.31
N LEU A 199 1.20 10.14 7.22
CA LEU A 199 2.33 9.44 7.80
C LEU A 199 3.13 8.80 6.68
N ARG A 200 4.42 9.11 6.58
CA ARG A 200 5.32 8.54 5.58
C ARG A 200 6.49 7.85 6.27
N VAL A 201 6.73 6.60 5.91
CA VAL A 201 7.82 5.79 6.45
C VAL A 201 8.61 5.16 5.30
N ASN A 202 9.87 4.85 5.57
CA ASN A 202 10.71 4.10 4.64
C ASN A 202 10.28 2.63 4.60
N THR A 203 10.27 1.98 3.44
CA THR A 203 9.85 0.58 3.33
C THR A 203 10.83 -0.42 3.97
N TYR A 204 12.12 -0.09 4.04
CA TYR A 204 13.10 -0.87 4.77
C TYR A 204 12.81 -0.84 6.27
N ASP A 205 12.62 0.35 6.85
CA ASP A 205 12.32 0.52 8.26
C ASP A 205 10.99 -0.15 8.62
N LEU A 206 9.97 0.02 7.75
CA LEU A 206 8.66 -0.60 7.92
C LEU A 206 8.74 -2.14 7.95
N ARG A 207 9.64 -2.75 7.17
CA ARG A 207 9.88 -4.19 7.22
C ARG A 207 10.48 -4.63 8.56
N GLN A 208 11.38 -3.83 9.13
CA GLN A 208 11.99 -4.13 10.43
C GLN A 208 10.98 -3.96 11.57
N ASN A 209 10.26 -2.85 11.53
CA ASN A 209 9.25 -2.46 12.50
C ASN A 209 7.97 -1.97 11.80
N ASN A 210 6.98 -2.85 11.73
CA ASN A 210 5.68 -2.54 11.12
C ASN A 210 4.81 -1.64 11.98
N HIS A 211 5.06 -1.51 13.29
CA HIS A 211 4.32 -0.59 14.15
C HIS A 211 4.57 0.90 13.79
N LEU A 212 5.56 1.20 12.94
CA LEU A 212 5.85 2.56 12.49
C LEU A 212 4.67 3.24 11.77
N ILE A 213 3.73 2.47 11.22
CA ILE A 213 2.53 2.99 10.54
C ILE A 213 1.27 2.94 11.39
N GLU A 214 1.34 2.44 12.62
CA GLU A 214 0.21 2.49 13.53
C GLU A 214 -0.09 3.94 13.92
N ASN A 215 -1.37 4.28 13.92
CA ASN A 215 -1.81 5.62 14.26
C ASN A 215 -3.26 5.60 14.72
N THR A 216 -3.53 6.28 15.82
CA THR A 216 -4.88 6.58 16.31
C THR A 216 -5.12 8.06 16.13
N ILE A 217 -6.16 8.40 15.39
CA ILE A 217 -6.50 9.76 14.99
C ILE A 217 -7.85 10.11 15.63
N SER A 218 -7.85 11.04 16.58
CA SER A 218 -9.06 11.50 17.25
C SER A 218 -9.52 12.81 16.63
N LEU A 219 -10.82 12.93 16.35
CA LEU A 219 -11.44 14.15 15.84
C LEU A 219 -12.03 14.98 16.96
N THR A 220 -12.18 16.28 16.70
CA THR A 220 -12.94 17.17 17.58
C THR A 220 -14.39 16.70 17.70
N PRO A 221 -15.06 16.94 18.84
CA PRO A 221 -16.49 16.65 19.00
C PRO A 221 -17.34 17.27 17.88
N ASN A 222 -18.48 16.64 17.60
CA ASN A 222 -19.55 17.25 16.78
C ASN A 222 -20.20 18.41 17.53
#